data_AF-A0A8J2I7H1-F1
#
_entry.id   AF-A0A8J2I7H1-F1
#
_cell.length_a   1.000
_cell.length_b   1.000
_cell.length_c   1.000
_cell.angle_alpha   90.00
_cell.angle_beta   90.00
_cell.angle_gamma   90.00
#
_symmetry.space_group_name_H-M   'P 1'
#
loop_
_entity.id
_entity.type
_entity.pdbx_description
1 polymer ?
#
loop_
_entity_poly.entity_id
_entity_poly.type
_entity_poly.pdbx_seq_one_letter_code
_entity_poly.pdbx_strand_id
1 'polypeptide(L)'
;MRLQASVLLCTLASAASAYLVDPPTTAAPDTVPNCSKWQIAEPGWSSCNQVASAWGLPIYQVGPWNPSCSSDKNFVPGNSYCVEVNNGPCPEIGAGACQDN
;
A
#
# COMPACT_ATOMS: atom_id res chain seq x y z
N MET A 1 -25.03 -44.36 13.94
CA MET A 1 -23.87 -43.52 13.55
C MET A 1 -24.27 -42.62 12.40
N ARG A 2 -24.33 -41.30 12.61
CA ARG A 2 -24.33 -40.32 11.53
C ARG A 2 -22.95 -39.65 11.58
N LEU A 3 -22.09 -39.98 10.63
CA LEU A 3 -20.83 -39.24 10.45
C LEU A 3 -21.21 -37.90 9.81
N GLN A 4 -21.32 -36.85 10.62
CA GLN A 4 -21.33 -35.49 10.09
C GLN A 4 -19.88 -35.14 9.75
N ALA A 5 -19.59 -35.10 8.44
CA ALA A 5 -18.35 -34.53 7.94
C ALA A 5 -18.38 -33.03 8.24
N SER A 6 -17.68 -32.62 9.30
CA SER A 6 -17.39 -31.22 9.57
C SER A 6 -16.48 -30.70 8.47
N VAL A 7 -17.08 -30.15 7.42
CA VAL A 7 -16.35 -29.30 6.46
C VAL A 7 -16.07 -28.01 7.21
N LEU A 8 -14.90 -27.95 7.85
CA LEU A 8 -14.38 -26.73 8.42
C LEU A 8 -14.05 -25.81 7.24
N LEU A 9 -15.04 -25.02 6.83
CA LEU A 9 -14.90 -23.98 5.81
C LEU A 9 -13.92 -22.96 6.38
N CYS A 10 -12.63 -23.10 6.04
CA CYS A 10 -11.63 -22.08 6.32
C CYS A 10 -11.91 -20.92 5.35
N THR A 11 -12.82 -20.04 5.72
CA THR A 11 -13.06 -18.79 5.01
C THR A 11 -11.79 -17.95 5.16
N LEU A 12 -10.89 -18.04 4.17
CA LEU A 12 -9.91 -17.00 3.91
C LEU A 12 -10.72 -15.77 3.49
N ALA A 13 -11.25 -15.04 4.47
CA ALA A 13 -11.70 -13.68 4.24
C ALA A 13 -10.44 -12.89 3.91
N SER A 14 -10.12 -12.79 2.62
CA SER A 14 -9.20 -11.79 2.15
C SER A 14 -9.77 -10.46 2.62
N ALA A 15 -9.11 -9.83 3.59
CA ALA A 15 -9.34 -8.45 3.93
C ALA A 15 -8.83 -7.62 2.74
N ALA A 16 -9.59 -7.62 1.65
CA ALA A 16 -9.51 -6.56 0.67
C ALA A 16 -10.01 -5.32 1.43
N SER A 17 -9.07 -4.54 1.96
CA SER A 17 -9.38 -3.19 2.44
C SER A 17 -10.11 -2.48 1.30
N ALA A 18 -11.27 -1.90 1.58
CA ALA A 18 -12.02 -1.13 0.61
C ALA A 18 -11.29 0.21 0.42
N TYR A 19 -10.29 0.20 -0.46
CA TYR A 19 -9.55 1.39 -0.86
C TYR A 19 -10.41 2.31 -1.74
N LEU A 20 -10.06 3.59 -1.87
CA LEU A 20 -10.77 4.48 -2.82
C LEU A 20 -10.51 4.04 -4.27
N VAL A 21 -9.32 3.52 -4.51
CA VAL A 21 -8.90 2.89 -5.77
C VAL A 21 -8.24 1.56 -5.43
N ASP A 22 -8.61 0.48 -6.13
CA ASP A 22 -8.01 -0.84 -5.91
C ASP A 22 -6.49 -0.81 -6.21
N PRO A 23 -5.66 -1.46 -5.37
CA PRO A 23 -4.24 -1.56 -5.63
C PRO A 23 -4.00 -2.41 -6.90
N PRO A 24 -3.08 -2.01 -7.79
CA PRO A 24 -2.76 -2.79 -8.99
C PRO A 24 -2.21 -4.20 -8.69
N THR A 25 -1.59 -4.36 -7.52
CA THR A 25 -1.04 -5.64 -7.02
C THR A 25 -1.40 -5.81 -5.54
N THR A 26 -0.73 -6.74 -4.84
CA THR A 26 -0.93 -6.93 -3.40
C THR A 26 -0.55 -5.67 -2.61
N ALA A 27 -1.48 -5.15 -1.81
CA ALA A 27 -1.21 -4.17 -0.76
C ALA A 27 -1.14 -4.85 0.61
N ALA A 28 -0.38 -4.27 1.53
CA ALA A 28 -0.36 -4.76 2.91
C ALA A 28 -1.71 -4.50 3.60
N PRO A 29 -2.19 -5.39 4.49
CA PRO A 29 -3.48 -5.20 5.17
C PRO A 29 -3.55 -3.95 6.06
N ASP A 30 -2.39 -3.40 6.44
CA ASP A 30 -2.28 -2.20 7.26
C ASP A 30 -2.20 -0.90 6.45
N THR A 31 -2.20 -0.97 5.11
CA THR A 31 -2.30 0.21 4.26
C THR A 31 -3.64 0.93 4.51
N VAL A 32 -3.60 2.26 4.54
CA VAL A 32 -4.78 3.07 4.86
C VAL A 32 -5.92 2.87 3.86
N PRO A 33 -7.19 2.76 4.31
CA PRO A 33 -8.33 2.47 3.44
C PRO A 33 -8.71 3.65 2.53
N ASN A 34 -8.22 4.85 2.80
CA ASN A 34 -8.51 6.02 1.97
C ASN A 34 -7.44 6.28 0.90
N CYS A 35 -6.65 5.26 0.55
CA CYS A 35 -5.67 5.37 -0.51
C CYS A 35 -6.33 5.62 -1.87
N SER A 36 -5.89 6.67 -2.56
CA SER A 36 -6.37 7.05 -3.89
C SER A 36 -5.35 6.82 -5.00
N LYS A 37 -4.07 6.63 -4.67
CA LYS A 37 -3.01 6.38 -5.66
C LYS A 37 -1.94 5.44 -5.13
N TRP A 38 -1.42 4.61 -6.03
CA TRP A 38 -0.53 3.51 -5.71
C TRP A 38 0.78 3.58 -6.48
N GLN A 39 1.87 3.22 -5.82
CA GLN A 39 3.15 2.91 -6.44
C GLN A 39 3.43 1.42 -6.27
N ILE A 40 3.67 0.71 -7.37
CA ILE A 40 4.22 -0.64 -7.31
C ILE A 40 5.71 -0.53 -6.99
N ALA A 41 6.17 -1.24 -5.97
CA ALA A 41 7.59 -1.35 -5.66
C ALA A 41 8.31 -2.06 -6.83
N GLU A 42 9.16 -1.32 -7.56
CA GLU A 42 9.84 -1.88 -8.74
C GLU A 42 10.86 -2.97 -8.35
N PRO A 43 11.20 -3.87 -9.29
CA PRO A 43 12.28 -4.82 -9.09
C PRO A 43 13.58 -4.11 -8.70
N GLY A 44 14.22 -4.58 -7.63
CA GLY A 44 15.47 -4.01 -7.11
C GLY A 44 15.28 -2.90 -6.07
N TRP A 45 14.05 -2.40 -5.86
CA TRP A 45 13.77 -1.56 -4.70
C TRP A 45 13.85 -2.39 -3.42
N SER A 46 14.16 -1.72 -2.32
CA SER A 46 14.46 -2.36 -1.03
C SER A 46 13.91 -1.58 0.16
N SER A 47 13.28 -0.43 -0.08
CA SER A 47 12.84 0.46 0.99
C SER A 47 11.73 1.39 0.54
N CYS A 48 10.99 1.89 1.53
CA CYS A 48 9.87 2.82 1.34
C CYS A 48 10.34 4.23 1.00
N ASN A 49 11.61 4.52 1.31
CA ASN A 49 12.27 5.72 0.84
C ASN A 49 12.32 5.77 -0.70
N GLN A 50 12.47 4.63 -1.39
CA GLN A 50 12.46 4.60 -2.86
C GLN A 50 11.06 4.85 -3.41
N VAL A 51 10.02 4.27 -2.78
CA VAL A 51 8.61 4.58 -3.09
C VAL A 51 8.33 6.07 -2.92
N ALA A 52 8.72 6.65 -1.79
CA ALA A 52 8.50 8.08 -1.52
C ALA A 52 9.28 8.96 -2.51
N SER A 53 10.54 8.63 -2.79
CA SER A 53 11.40 9.39 -3.71
C SER A 53 10.91 9.37 -5.15
N ALA A 54 10.31 8.25 -5.61
CA ALA A 54 9.70 8.16 -6.93
C ALA A 54 8.56 9.17 -7.14
N TRP A 55 7.95 9.64 -6.06
CA TRP A 55 6.90 10.64 -6.05
C TRP A 55 7.36 11.98 -5.47
N GLY A 56 8.65 12.18 -5.21
CA GLY A 56 9.17 13.37 -4.55
C GLY A 56 8.57 13.63 -3.16
N LEU A 57 8.01 12.60 -2.52
CA LEU A 57 7.40 12.68 -1.20
C LEU A 57 8.42 12.41 -0.10
N PRO A 58 8.30 13.06 1.06
CA PRO A 58 9.08 12.68 2.22
C PRO A 58 8.53 11.41 2.88
N ILE A 59 9.42 10.58 3.44
CA ILE A 59 9.02 9.31 4.07
C ILE A 59 8.07 9.49 5.26
N TYR A 60 8.14 10.62 5.98
CA TYR A 60 7.22 10.91 7.08
C TYR A 60 5.76 11.06 6.62
N GLN A 61 5.53 11.26 5.33
CA GLN A 61 4.21 11.33 4.73
C GLN A 61 3.74 9.96 4.23
N VAL A 62 4.62 9.20 3.56
CA VAL A 62 4.29 7.86 3.01
C VAL A 62 4.23 6.77 4.08
N GLY A 63 5.06 6.85 5.11
CA GLY A 63 5.13 5.86 6.20
C GLY A 63 3.81 5.66 6.94
N PRO A 64 3.12 6.73 7.38
CA PRO A 64 1.79 6.62 7.99
C PRO A 64 0.71 6.01 7.08
N TRP A 65 0.83 6.16 5.76
CA TRP A 65 -0.10 5.55 4.80
C TRP A 65 0.16 4.05 4.59
N ASN A 66 1.39 3.61 4.88
CA ASN A 66 1.84 2.24 4.74
C ASN A 66 2.64 1.82 5.99
N PRO A 67 1.99 1.49 7.11
CA PRO A 67 2.67 1.19 8.37
C PRO A 67 3.69 0.05 8.27
N SER A 68 3.40 -1.00 7.49
CA SER A 68 4.34 -2.09 7.17
C SER A 68 5.64 -1.60 6.52
N CYS A 69 5.55 -0.50 5.79
CA CYS A 69 6.65 0.20 5.13
C CYS A 69 7.53 1.01 6.11
N SER A 70 7.04 1.32 7.32
CA SER A 70 7.73 2.23 8.24
C SER A 70 9.03 1.69 8.84
N SER A 71 9.30 0.38 8.70
CA SER A 71 10.49 -0.26 9.27
C SER A 71 11.44 -0.87 8.24
N ASP A 72 11.17 -0.69 6.93
CA ASP A 72 11.81 -1.35 5.77
C ASP A 72 11.82 -2.91 5.81
N LYS A 73 11.68 -3.55 6.98
CA LYS A 73 11.72 -5.01 7.15
C LYS A 73 10.53 -5.73 6.53
N ASN A 74 9.41 -5.04 6.34
CA ASN A 74 8.23 -5.59 5.67
C ASN A 74 8.05 -4.98 4.27
N PHE A 75 9.10 -4.38 3.72
CA PHE A 75 9.08 -3.96 2.33
C PHE A 75 9.14 -5.20 1.42
N VAL A 76 8.24 -5.25 0.44
CA VAL A 76 8.09 -6.37 -0.49
C VAL A 76 8.11 -5.81 -1.91
N PRO A 77 9.17 -6.07 -2.69
CA PRO A 77 9.18 -5.74 -4.11
C PRO A 77 7.98 -6.37 -4.84
N GLY A 78 7.35 -5.61 -5.73
CA GLY A 78 6.13 -6.01 -6.43
C GLY A 78 4.81 -5.71 -5.71
N ASN A 79 4.84 -5.35 -4.42
CA ASN A 79 3.63 -4.89 -3.72
C ASN A 79 3.27 -3.44 -4.09
N SER A 80 2.00 -3.11 -3.92
CA SER A 80 1.45 -1.76 -4.07
C SER A 80 1.54 -1.01 -2.75
N TYR A 81 2.07 0.20 -2.80
CA TYR A 81 2.22 1.12 -1.67
C TYR A 81 1.47 2.41 -1.94
N CYS A 82 0.75 2.90 -0.95
CA CYS A 82 -0.05 4.11 -1.04
C CYS A 82 0.85 5.35 -1.12
N VAL A 83 0.60 6.22 -2.10
CA VAL A 83 1.34 7.48 -2.31
C VAL A 83 0.43 8.69 -2.37
N GLU A 84 -0.87 8.51 -2.20
CA GLU A 84 -1.86 9.57 -2.12
C GLU A 84 -3.09 9.09 -1.38
N VAL A 85 -3.70 9.98 -0.60
CA VAL A 85 -4.92 9.72 0.15
C VAL A 85 -5.99 10.76 -0.19
N ASN A 86 -7.26 10.34 -0.20
CA ASN A 86 -8.42 11.22 -0.40
C ASN A 86 -8.41 12.07 -1.69
N ASN A 87 -7.71 11.66 -2.75
CA ASN A 87 -7.50 12.50 -3.95
C ASN A 87 -6.91 13.88 -3.58
N GLY A 88 -6.07 13.92 -2.55
CA GLY A 88 -5.51 15.15 -2.02
C GLY A 88 -4.55 15.81 -3.01
N PRO A 89 -4.44 17.14 -2.99
CA PRO A 89 -3.45 17.82 -3.81
C PRO A 89 -2.05 17.36 -3.42
N CYS A 90 -1.17 17.30 -4.42
CA CYS A 90 0.21 17.02 -4.16
C CYS A 90 0.79 18.03 -3.15
N PRO A 91 1.38 17.59 -2.03
CA PRO A 91 2.10 18.48 -1.15
C PRO A 91 3.37 18.94 -1.85
N GLU A 92 3.42 20.20 -2.27
CA GLU A 92 4.60 20.81 -2.89
C GLU A 92 5.72 21.04 -1.86
N ILE A 93 6.29 19.96 -1.31
CA ILE A 93 7.51 20.02 -0.50
C ILE A 93 8.70 19.73 -1.42
N GLY A 94 9.04 20.71 -2.26
CA GLY A 94 10.18 20.66 -3.17
C GLY A 94 9.81 20.45 -4.64
N ALA A 95 10.61 21.02 -5.53
CA ALA A 95 10.40 21.03 -6.98
C ALA A 95 10.26 19.60 -7.55
N GLY A 96 9.01 19.19 -7.84
CA GLY A 96 8.71 17.94 -8.55
C GLY A 96 7.99 16.84 -7.75
N ALA A 97 7.49 17.12 -6.54
CA ALA A 97 6.66 16.15 -5.83
C ALA A 97 5.32 15.91 -6.56
N CYS A 98 4.83 14.67 -6.49
CA CYS A 98 3.62 14.08 -7.06
C CYS A 98 3.08 14.71 -8.35
N GLN A 99 3.49 14.13 -9.48
CA GLN A 99 2.89 14.39 -10.79
C GLN A 99 1.41 13.98 -10.78
N ASP A 100 0.56 14.97 -10.51
CA ASP A 100 -0.73 15.12 -11.18
C ASP A 100 -0.46 15.09 -12.70
N ASN A 101 -1.13 14.18 -13.42
CA ASN A 101 -1.06 14.16 -14.89
C ASN A 101 -2.11 15.12 -15.43
#